data_AF-A0A7C2PPK6-F1
#
_entry.id   AF-A0A7C2PPK6-F1
#
_cell.length_a   1.000
_cell.length_b   1.000
_cell.length_c   1.000
_cell.angle_alpha   90.00
_cell.angle_beta   90.00
_cell.angle_gamma   90.00
#
_symmetry.space_group_name_H-M   'P 1'
#
loop_
_entity.id
_entity.type
_entity.pdbx_description
1 polymer ?
#
loop_
_entity_poly.entity_id
_entity_poly.type
_entity_poly.pdbx_seq_one_letter_code
_entity_poly.pdbx_strand_id
1 'polypeptide(L)' 'MEKDRQIKLILWAKRGLGATAFLVWIFILYTIMQGAAPFSEQVPYCMAGTMLTFGILTALFKGLDYWQTQITEKK' A
#
# COMPACT_ATOMS: atom_id res chain seq x y z
N MET A 1 28.01 2.76 -5.98
CA MET A 1 27.38 3.45 -7.14
C MET A 1 26.12 2.73 -7.62
N GLU A 2 26.20 1.51 -8.19
CA GLU A 2 25.00 0.81 -8.69
C GLU A 2 24.02 0.37 -7.57
N LYS A 3 24.53 -0.21 -6.47
CA LYS A 3 23.72 -0.62 -5.31
C LYS A 3 23.01 0.56 -4.63
N ASP A 4 23.71 1.69 -4.45
CA ASP A 4 23.14 2.92 -3.86
C ASP A 4 21.99 3.48 -4.72
N ARG A 5 22.11 3.37 -6.05
CA ARG A 5 21.04 3.74 -6.99
C ARG A 5 19.82 2.84 -6.82
N GLN A 6 20.01 1.52 -6.71
CA GLN A 6 18.92 0.57 -6.49
C GLN A 6 18.21 0.78 -5.15
N ILE A 7 18.96 1.02 -4.07
CA ILE A 7 18.38 1.32 -2.75
C ILE A 7 17.57 2.62 -2.78
N LYS A 8 18.07 3.67 -3.45
CA LYS A 8 17.30 4.92 -3.65
C LYS A 8 16.02 4.67 -4.44
N LEU A 9 16.06 3.87 -5.50
CA LEU A 9 14.88 3.51 -6.28
C LEU A 9 13.85 2.76 -5.45
N ILE A 10 14.27 1.79 -4.62
CA ILE A 10 13.38 1.06 -3.71
C ILE A 10 12.72 2.01 -2.70
N LEU A 11 13.47 2.99 -2.16
CA LEU A 11 12.92 4.00 -1.26
C LEU A 11 11.82 4.84 -1.95
N TRP A 12 12.07 5.28 -3.19
CA TRP A 12 11.08 6.02 -3.99
C TRP A 12 9.88 5.15 -4.34
N ALA A 13 10.08 3.87 -4.66
CA ALA A 13 9.00 2.92 -4.92
C ALA A 13 8.11 2.73 -3.69
N LYS A 14 8.68 2.59 -2.47
CA LYS A 14 7.91 2.53 -1.22
C LYS A 14 7.07 3.79 -1.01
N ARG A 15 7.64 4.97 -1.22
CA ARG A 15 6.89 6.23 -1.13
C ARG A 15 5.75 6.30 -2.15
N GLY A 16 5.99 5.89 -3.38
CA GLY A 16 4.97 5.82 -4.44
C GLY A 16 3.85 4.82 -4.10
N LEU A 17 4.20 3.64 -3.59
CA LEU A 17 3.23 2.64 -3.14
C LEU A 17 2.38 3.15 -1.97
N GLY A 18 2.98 3.84 -0.99
CA GLY A 18 2.24 4.46 0.10
C GLY A 18 1.25 5.51 -0.39
N ALA A 19 1.68 6.41 -1.28
CA ALA A 19 0.82 7.45 -1.85
C ALA A 19 -0.33 6.87 -2.68
N THR A 20 -0.05 5.87 -3.52
CA THR A 20 -1.07 5.21 -4.35
C THR A 20 -2.07 4.43 -3.51
N ALA A 21 -1.63 3.69 -2.49
CA ALA A 21 -2.54 3.01 -1.58
C ALA A 21 -3.44 3.98 -0.82
N PHE A 22 -2.92 5.14 -0.41
CA PHE A 22 -3.73 6.18 0.22
C PHE A 22 -4.80 6.76 -0.72
N LEU A 23 -4.44 7.01 -1.98
CA LEU A 23 -5.40 7.47 -3.00
C LEU A 23 -6.49 6.41 -3.28
N VAL A 24 -6.11 5.14 -3.39
CA VAL A 24 -7.05 4.03 -3.57
C VAL A 24 -7.98 3.91 -2.36
N TRP A 25 -7.45 4.05 -1.14
CA TRP A 25 -8.26 4.03 0.07
C TRP A 25 -9.27 5.18 0.13
N ILE A 26 -8.85 6.41 -0.19
CA ILE A 26 -9.76 7.57 -0.30
C ILE A 26 -10.84 7.31 -1.36
N PHE A 27 -10.46 6.75 -2.51
CA PHE A 27 -11.41 6.44 -3.57
C PHE A 27 -12.47 5.43 -3.10
N ILE A 28 -12.06 4.36 -2.41
CA ILE A 28 -12.98 3.39 -1.81
C ILE A 28 -13.92 4.08 -0.82
N LEU A 29 -13.40 4.91 0.09
CA LEU A 29 -14.23 5.66 1.02
C LEU A 29 -15.24 6.56 0.31
N TYR A 30 -14.80 7.29 -0.72
CA TYR A 30 -15.67 8.15 -1.51
C TYR A 30 -16.80 7.37 -2.18
N THR A 31 -16.51 6.20 -2.75
CA THR A 31 -17.54 5.34 -3.36
C THR A 31 -18.56 4.82 -2.36
N ILE A 32 -18.11 4.48 -1.13
CA ILE A 32 -19.00 4.01 -0.07
C ILE A 32 -19.90 5.15 0.41
N MET A 33 -19.34 6.35 0.60
CA MET A 33 -20.10 7.53 1.05
C MET A 33 -21.20 7.98 0.09
N GLN A 34 -21.11 7.64 -1.20
CA GLN A 34 -22.20 7.89 -2.16
C GLN A 34 -23.33 6.84 -2.10
N GLY A 35 -23.15 5.75 -1.37
CA GLY A 35 -24.16 4.72 -1.21
C GLY A 35 -25.35 5.21 -0.38
N ALA A 36 -26.57 4.99 -0.87
CA ALA A 36 -27.81 5.33 -0.18
C ALA A 36 -28.15 4.38 1.01
N ALA A 37 -27.31 3.37 1.26
CA ALA A 37 -27.53 2.38 2.30
C ALA A 37 -27.25 2.95 3.71
N PRO A 38 -27.90 2.47 4.78
CA PRO A 38 -27.61 2.89 6.14
C PRO A 38 -26.16 2.60 6.54
N PHE A 39 -25.55 3.49 7.32
CA PHE A 39 -24.14 3.40 7.72
C PHE A 39 -23.78 2.05 8.37
N SER A 40 -24.69 1.45 9.14
CA SER A 40 -24.49 0.14 9.78
C SER A 40 -24.20 -0.99 8.79
N GLU A 41 -24.78 -0.93 7.59
CA GLU A 41 -24.53 -1.91 6.52
C GLU A 41 -23.25 -1.59 5.74
N GLN A 42 -22.82 -0.33 5.72
CA GLN A 42 -21.61 0.12 5.02
C GLN A 42 -20.32 -0.08 5.83
N VAL A 43 -20.40 -0.09 7.17
CA VAL A 43 -19.24 -0.24 8.08
C VAL A 43 -18.39 -1.48 7.74
N PRO A 44 -18.95 -2.68 7.54
CA PRO A 44 -18.16 -3.86 7.18
C PRO A 44 -17.39 -3.69 5.86
N TYR A 45 -17.97 -3.01 4.87
CA TYR A 45 -17.30 -2.76 3.58
C TYR A 45 -16.16 -1.75 3.72
N CYS A 46 -16.35 -0.70 4.53
CA CYS A 46 -15.30 0.26 4.84
C CYS A 46 -14.12 -0.40 5.58
N MET A 47 -14.41 -1.23 6.58
CA MET A 47 -13.39 -1.99 7.31
C MET A 47 -12.66 -2.99 6.40
N ALA A 48 -13.40 -3.78 5.61
CA ALA A 48 -12.82 -4.75 4.69
C ALA A 48 -11.97 -4.07 3.60
N GLY A 49 -12.47 -2.98 3.00
CA GLY A 49 -11.74 -2.20 1.99
C GLY A 49 -10.45 -1.60 2.55
N THR A 50 -10.50 -1.09 3.78
CA THR A 50 -9.32 -0.60 4.50
C THR A 50 -8.31 -1.73 4.74
N MET A 51 -8.76 -2.84 5.33
CA MET A 51 -7.89 -3.99 5.62
C MET A 51 -7.24 -4.56 4.36
N LEU A 52 -7.99 -4.67 3.27
CA LEU A 52 -7.48 -5.20 2.00
C LEU A 52 -6.44 -4.24 1.38
N THR A 53 -6.74 -2.94 1.35
CA THR A 53 -5.83 -1.94 0.78
C THR A 53 -4.51 -1.89 1.54
N PHE A 54 -4.57 -1.81 2.87
CA PHE A 54 -3.37 -1.79 3.72
C PHE A 54 -2.68 -3.16 3.82
N GLY A 55 -3.43 -4.26 3.68
CA GLY A 55 -2.88 -5.62 3.62
C GLY A 55 -2.01 -5.84 2.39
N ILE A 56 -2.52 -5.45 1.21
CA ILE A 56 -1.75 -5.48 -0.04
C ILE A 56 -0.53 -4.56 0.05
N LEU A 57 -0.70 -3.33 0.55
CA LEU A 57 0.41 -2.41 0.76
C LEU A 57 1.50 -3.01 1.65
N THR A 58 1.11 -3.66 2.75
CA THR A 58 2.03 -4.32 3.68
C THR A 58 2.80 -5.45 3.01
N ALA A 59 2.12 -6.28 2.22
CA ALA A 59 2.76 -7.37 1.47
C ALA A 59 3.78 -6.84 0.46
N LEU A 60 3.43 -5.78 -0.28
CA LEU A 60 4.33 -5.14 -1.24
C LEU A 60 5.54 -4.48 -0.56
N PHE A 61 5.33 -3.81 0.58
CA PHE A 61 6.42 -3.22 1.36
C PHE A 61 7.40 -4.28 1.87
N LYS A 62 6.88 -5.37 2.46
CA LYS A 62 7.71 -6.50 2.91
C LYS A 62 8.45 -7.17 1.75
N GLY A 63 7.83 -7.29 0.58
CA GLY A 63 8.50 -7.80 -0.63
C GLY A 63 9.67 -6.92 -1.07
N LEU A 64 9.49 -5.59 -1.03
CA LEU A 64 10.55 -4.63 -1.32
C LEU A 64 11.67 -4.64 -0.25
N ASP A 65 11.32 -4.80 1.03
CA ASP A 65 12.30 -5.00 2.11
C ASP A 65 13.12 -6.26 1.90
N TYR A 66 12.47 -7.38 1.59
CA TYR A 66 13.16 -8.64 1.30
C TYR A 66 14.14 -8.50 0.14
N TRP A 67 13.72 -7.86 -0.96
CA TRP A 67 14.60 -7.60 -2.10
C TRP A 67 15.78 -6.69 -1.72
N GLN A 68 15.52 -5.64 -0.94
CA GLN A 68 16.57 -4.75 -0.45
C GLN A 68 17.62 -5.51 0.38
N THR A 69 17.20 -6.44 1.25
CA THR A 69 18.10 -7.30 2.03
C THR A 69 18.93 -8.19 1.10
N GLN A 70 18.32 -8.83 0.10
CA GLN A 70 19.04 -9.68 -0.87
C GLN A 70 20.13 -8.93 -1.66
N ILE A 71 19.87 -7.66 -2.05
CA ILE A 71 20.87 -6.82 -2.73
C ILE A 71 22.04 -6.48 -1.79
N THR A 72 21.75 -6.34 -0.51
CA THR A 72 22.72 -5.99 0.53
C THR A 72 23.57 -7.19 0.95
N GLU A 73 22.97 -8.37 1.10
CA GLU A 73 23.63 -9.62 1.53
C GLU A 73 24.40 -10.37 0.43
N LYS A 74 24.13 -10.13 -0.86
CA LYS A 74 25.01 -10.57 -1.97
C LYS A 74 26.32 -9.75 -1.97
N LYS A 75 27.09 -9.84 -0.89
CA LYS A 75 28.38 -9.22 -0.68
C LYS A 75 29.49 -10.24 -0.85
#